data_AF-A0A498R8F8-F1
#
_entry.id   AF-A0A498R8F8-F1
#
_cell.length_a   1.000
_cell.length_b   1.000
_cell.length_c   1.000
_cell.angle_alpha   90.00
_cell.angle_beta   90.00
_cell.angle_gamma   90.00
#
_symmetry.space_group_name_H-M   'P 1'
#
loop_
_entity.id
_entity.type
_entity.pdbx_description
1 polymer ?
#
loop_
_entity_poly.entity_id
_entity_poly.type
_entity_poly.pdbx_seq_one_letter_code
_entity_poly.pdbx_strand_id
1 'polypeptide(L)'
;MIQFAVERMPAVRGIHFQPVSYFGRYPEAPADKDRITIPEVITAIERQTEGKMKSSDFRPPSAENAYCSFHGNFVLLANGEFLTWTREEEQQGCCCQPRLAGEGARKAQAFVAKRWAAPRERGEISPVQPDALPAVNTDSLDSFLERTEKYSFSISGMAFQDVWNLDLERLRECFIHVVGPEQRIIPFCAYNLTDITGKALYRPDYNSPVTP
;
A
#
# COMPACT_ATOMS: atom_id res chain seq x y z
N MET A 1 9.10 6.28 14.08
CA MET A 1 9.39 5.27 13.03
C MET A 1 9.52 5.93 11.66
N ILE A 2 8.58 6.78 11.24
CA ILE A 2 8.65 7.47 9.94
C ILE A 2 9.91 8.32 9.85
N GLN A 3 10.20 9.14 10.86
CA GLN A 3 11.40 9.97 10.90
C GLN A 3 12.69 9.16 10.71
N PHE A 4 12.81 8.04 11.40
CA PHE A 4 13.94 7.11 11.26
C PHE A 4 14.09 6.58 9.82
N ALA A 5 12.98 6.27 9.15
CA ALA A 5 12.98 5.81 7.76
C ALA A 5 13.37 6.93 6.79
N VAL A 6 12.87 8.14 7.01
CA VAL A 6 13.19 9.34 6.22
C VAL A 6 14.69 9.68 6.31
N GLU A 7 15.27 9.61 7.51
CA GLU A 7 16.72 9.82 7.73
C GLU A 7 17.61 8.78 7.04
N ARG A 8 17.03 7.64 6.62
CA ARG A 8 17.73 6.54 5.93
C ARG A 8 17.46 6.52 4.44
N MET A 9 16.77 7.53 3.90
CA MET A 9 16.64 7.69 2.46
C MET A 9 18.03 7.94 1.83
N PRO A 10 18.33 7.38 0.65
CA PRO A 10 17.41 6.64 -0.24
C PRO A 10 17.32 5.13 0.04
N ALA A 11 18.03 4.59 1.03
CA ALA A 11 18.05 3.15 1.32
C ALA A 11 16.70 2.63 1.83
N VAL A 12 16.00 3.43 2.65
CA VAL A 12 14.61 3.16 3.03
C VAL A 12 13.68 4.02 2.17
N ARG A 13 12.77 3.36 1.45
CA ARG A 13 11.90 3.97 0.42
C ARG A 13 10.45 4.12 0.84
N GLY A 14 10.08 3.55 1.98
CA GLY A 14 8.71 3.56 2.44
C GLY A 14 8.47 2.71 3.66
N ILE A 15 7.26 2.78 4.17
CA ILE A 15 6.75 2.01 5.30
C ILE A 15 5.40 1.42 4.91
N HIS A 16 5.20 0.15 5.22
CA HIS A 16 3.89 -0.49 5.19
C HIS A 16 3.43 -0.82 6.61
N PHE A 17 2.28 -0.29 7.00
CA PHE A 17 1.65 -0.55 8.28
C PHE A 17 0.69 -1.73 8.16
N GLN A 18 0.92 -2.76 8.95
CA GLN A 18 0.04 -3.92 9.03
C GLN A 18 -0.53 -4.01 10.45
N PRO A 19 -1.69 -3.38 10.74
CA PRO A 19 -2.42 -3.63 11.97
C PRO A 19 -2.64 -5.13 12.20
N VAL A 20 -2.57 -5.53 13.47
CA VAL A 20 -2.78 -6.92 13.86
C VAL A 20 -4.23 -7.32 13.57
N SER A 21 -4.39 -8.53 13.05
CA SER A 21 -5.68 -9.20 12.88
C SER A 21 -5.61 -10.57 13.55
N TYR A 22 -6.67 -10.94 14.25
CA TYR A 22 -6.65 -12.05 15.18
C TYR A 22 -7.18 -13.33 14.52
N PHE A 23 -6.26 -14.09 13.93
CA PHE A 23 -6.53 -15.39 13.32
C PHE A 23 -5.80 -16.50 14.07
N GLY A 24 -6.39 -17.68 14.16
CA GLY A 24 -5.72 -18.85 14.72
C GLY A 24 -5.52 -18.74 16.23
N ARG A 25 -4.27 -18.88 16.69
CA ARG A 25 -3.94 -18.94 18.12
C ARG A 25 -3.44 -17.59 18.62
N TYR A 26 -4.19 -17.00 19.53
CA TYR A 26 -3.83 -15.81 20.29
C TYR A 26 -4.17 -16.08 21.77
N PRO A 27 -3.44 -15.47 22.72
CA PRO A 27 -3.55 -15.84 24.13
C PRO A 27 -4.92 -15.50 24.74
N GLU A 28 -5.46 -14.34 24.40
CA GLU A 28 -6.74 -13.84 24.90
C GLU A 28 -7.47 -13.08 23.79
N ALA A 29 -8.80 -13.07 23.85
CA ALA A 29 -9.61 -12.29 22.91
C ALA A 29 -9.27 -10.79 23.04
N PRO A 30 -9.08 -10.07 21.92
CA PRO A 30 -8.69 -8.67 21.95
C PRO A 30 -9.82 -7.77 22.45
N ALA A 31 -9.47 -6.76 23.24
CA ALA A 31 -10.34 -5.63 23.53
C ALA A 31 -10.15 -4.52 22.49
N ASP A 32 -11.06 -3.54 22.47
CA ASP A 32 -11.00 -2.40 21.53
C ASP A 32 -9.66 -1.64 21.61
N LYS A 33 -9.10 -1.50 22.82
CA LYS A 33 -7.81 -0.84 23.05
C LYS A 33 -6.60 -1.56 22.43
N ASP A 34 -6.74 -2.85 22.10
CA ASP A 34 -5.68 -3.65 21.50
C ASP A 34 -5.71 -3.54 19.96
N ARG A 35 -6.69 -2.80 19.43
CA ARG A 35 -6.92 -2.61 18.00
C ARG A 35 -6.58 -1.19 17.57
N ILE A 36 -6.32 -1.06 16.28
CA ILE A 36 -6.14 0.24 15.64
C ILE A 36 -6.80 0.21 14.26
N THR A 37 -7.52 1.27 13.95
CA THR A 37 -8.21 1.47 12.67
C THR A 37 -7.33 2.23 11.69
N ILE A 38 -7.64 2.15 10.39
CA ILE A 38 -6.94 2.93 9.36
C ILE A 38 -6.95 4.45 9.66
N PRO A 39 -8.09 5.08 10.03
CA PRO A 39 -8.11 6.49 10.40
C PRO A 39 -7.20 6.83 11.59
N GLU A 40 -7.12 5.95 12.59
CA GLU A 40 -6.23 6.14 13.75
C GLU A 40 -4.75 6.03 13.35
N VAL A 41 -4.40 5.09 12.46
CA VAL A 41 -3.04 5.01 11.89
C VAL A 41 -2.71 6.31 11.14
N ILE A 42 -3.59 6.78 10.27
CA ILE A 42 -3.40 8.02 9.51
C ILE A 42 -3.25 9.23 10.44
N THR A 43 -4.09 9.33 11.47
CA THR A 43 -4.01 10.40 12.49
C THR A 43 -2.69 10.34 13.26
N ALA A 44 -2.22 9.13 13.60
CA ALA A 44 -0.94 8.93 14.26
C ALA A 44 0.25 9.30 13.36
N ILE A 45 0.15 9.06 12.05
CA ILE A 45 1.13 9.49 11.04
C ILE A 45 1.20 11.02 11.00
N GLU A 46 0.07 11.70 10.85
CA GLU A 46 0.00 13.16 10.79
C GLU A 46 0.58 13.79 12.07
N ARG A 47 0.22 13.25 13.24
CA ARG A 47 0.79 13.69 14.52
C ARG A 47 2.30 13.45 14.62
N GLN A 48 2.79 12.27 14.24
CA GLN A 48 4.23 11.96 14.29
C GLN A 48 5.05 12.83 13.33
N THR A 49 4.46 13.22 12.20
CA THR A 49 5.12 14.01 11.16
C THR A 49 4.92 15.51 11.34
N GLU A 50 4.30 15.94 12.45
CA GLU A 50 4.02 17.35 12.76
C GLU A 50 3.26 18.05 11.61
N GLY A 51 2.33 17.32 10.97
CA GLY A 51 1.51 17.85 9.87
C GLY A 51 2.20 17.89 8.50
N LYS A 52 3.44 17.40 8.38
CA LYS A 52 4.14 17.28 7.08
C LYS A 52 3.51 16.23 6.16
N MET A 53 2.81 15.26 6.72
CA MET A 53 2.00 14.28 5.98
C MET A 53 0.58 14.31 6.54
N LYS A 54 -0.32 15.01 5.86
CA LYS A 54 -1.69 15.25 6.34
C LYS A 54 -2.58 14.07 6.05
N SER A 55 -3.63 13.89 6.85
CA SER A 55 -4.69 12.91 6.57
C SER A 55 -5.27 13.03 5.16
N SER A 56 -5.38 14.26 4.64
CA SER A 56 -5.81 14.55 3.27
C SER A 56 -4.85 14.11 2.16
N ASP A 57 -3.62 13.72 2.49
CA ASP A 57 -2.62 13.22 1.53
C ASP A 57 -2.77 11.72 1.23
N PHE A 58 -3.53 11.01 2.06
CA PHE A 58 -3.77 9.58 1.94
C PHE A 58 -5.02 9.28 1.11
N ARG A 59 -5.00 8.15 0.41
CA ARG A 59 -6.08 7.69 -0.46
C ARG A 59 -6.41 6.22 -0.19
N PRO A 60 -7.68 5.81 -0.39
CA PRO A 60 -8.04 4.41 -0.40
C PRO A 60 -7.35 3.68 -1.58
N PRO A 61 -7.34 2.34 -1.58
CA PRO A 61 -6.83 1.55 -2.70
C PRO A 61 -7.67 1.74 -3.96
N SER A 62 -7.08 1.38 -5.11
CA SER A 62 -7.71 1.49 -6.42
C SER A 62 -8.40 0.21 -6.91
N ALA A 63 -8.22 -0.93 -6.24
CA ALA A 63 -8.60 -2.25 -6.75
C ALA A 63 -9.38 -3.13 -5.75
N GLU A 64 -9.22 -2.88 -4.45
CA GLU A 64 -9.94 -3.57 -3.38
C GLU A 64 -10.87 -2.58 -2.67
N ASN A 65 -11.63 -3.05 -1.69
CA ASN A 65 -12.51 -2.19 -0.90
C ASN A 65 -11.75 -1.03 -0.22
N ALA A 66 -12.36 0.17 -0.24
CA ALA A 66 -11.77 1.39 0.30
C ALA A 66 -11.40 1.31 1.80
N TYR A 67 -12.01 0.39 2.56
CA TYR A 67 -11.73 0.18 3.97
C TYR A 67 -10.66 -0.89 4.25
N CYS A 68 -10.09 -1.52 3.22
CA CYS A 68 -9.07 -2.55 3.39
C CYS A 68 -7.65 -1.99 3.53
N SER A 69 -7.34 -0.88 2.87
CA SER A 69 -6.00 -0.29 2.92
C SER A 69 -6.01 1.21 2.68
N PHE A 70 -4.84 1.81 2.79
CA PHE A 70 -4.58 3.19 2.40
C PHE A 70 -3.17 3.32 1.85
N HIS A 71 -2.93 4.38 1.09
CA HIS A 71 -1.60 4.73 0.62
C HIS A 71 -1.42 6.25 0.48
N GLY A 72 -0.18 6.71 0.58
CA GLY A 72 0.24 8.09 0.40
C GLY A 72 1.66 8.12 -0.17
N ASN A 73 1.91 9.04 -1.09
CA ASN A 73 3.18 9.12 -1.81
C ASN A 73 3.77 10.50 -1.70
N PHE A 74 5.04 10.57 -1.33
CA PHE A 74 5.71 11.80 -0.99
C PHE A 74 7.07 11.88 -1.69
N VAL A 75 7.54 13.10 -1.93
CA VAL A 75 8.91 13.38 -2.37
C VAL A 75 9.55 14.31 -1.35
N LEU A 76 10.68 13.92 -0.78
CA LEU A 76 11.44 14.76 0.15
C LEU A 76 12.23 15.80 -0.65
N LEU A 77 11.88 17.07 -0.51
CA LEU A 77 12.54 18.20 -1.17
C LEU A 77 13.84 18.58 -0.45
N ALA A 78 14.70 19.34 -1.12
CA ALA A 78 16.03 19.73 -0.60
C ALA A 78 15.95 20.64 0.63
N ASN A 79 14.85 21.37 0.78
CA ASN A 79 14.53 22.19 1.94
C ASN A 79 13.99 21.39 3.14
N GLY A 80 13.87 20.06 3.02
CA GLY A 80 13.35 19.18 4.08
C GLY A 80 11.83 19.09 4.16
N GLU A 81 11.11 19.73 3.23
CA GLU A 81 9.65 19.62 3.10
C GLU A 81 9.24 18.39 2.29
N PHE A 82 8.03 17.89 2.54
CA PHE A 82 7.43 16.84 1.72
C PHE A 82 6.48 17.43 0.68
N LEU A 83 6.71 17.06 -0.57
CA LEU A 83 5.74 17.28 -1.64
C LEU A 83 4.86 16.05 -1.77
N THR A 84 3.54 16.23 -1.62
CA THR A 84 2.58 15.17 -1.89
C THR A 84 2.52 14.89 -3.39
N TRP A 85 2.85 13.66 -3.78
CA TRP A 85 2.78 13.18 -5.18
C TRP A 85 1.57 12.28 -5.39
N THR A 86 0.60 12.24 -4.48
CA THR A 86 -0.65 11.54 -4.72
C THR A 86 -1.36 12.28 -5.85
N ARG A 87 -1.12 11.89 -7.10
CA ARG A 87 -1.84 12.40 -8.27
C ARG A 87 -3.31 12.36 -7.88
N GLU A 88 -3.98 13.49 -7.94
CA GLU A 88 -5.38 13.46 -8.26
C GLU A 88 -5.43 12.62 -9.55
N GLU A 89 -5.88 11.37 -9.44
CA GLU A 89 -6.70 10.87 -10.52
C GLU A 89 -7.91 11.81 -10.47
N GLU A 90 -7.77 12.98 -11.12
CA GLU A 90 -8.91 13.76 -11.54
C GLU A 90 -9.86 12.72 -12.09
N GLN A 91 -11.04 12.64 -11.48
CA GLN A 91 -12.18 11.95 -12.01
C GLN A 91 -12.56 12.69 -13.30
N GLN A 92 -11.71 12.60 -14.33
CA GLN A 92 -12.00 13.10 -15.65
C GLN A 92 -12.90 12.05 -16.28
N GLY A 93 -14.17 12.11 -15.88
CA GLY A 93 -15.22 11.19 -16.27
C GLY A 93 -16.42 11.29 -15.34
N CYS A 94 -17.38 12.14 -15.71
CA CYS A 94 -18.72 12.30 -15.13
C CYS A 94 -19.63 11.06 -15.35
N CYS A 95 -19.09 9.84 -15.26
CA CYS A 95 -19.85 8.62 -15.56
C CYS A 95 -19.46 7.47 -14.65
N CYS A 96 -20.45 6.98 -13.91
CA CYS A 96 -20.47 5.88 -12.95
C CYS A 96 -20.18 4.49 -13.57
N GLN A 97 -19.18 4.35 -14.42
CA GLN A 97 -18.81 3.07 -15.04
C GLN A 97 -17.95 2.25 -14.06
N PRO A 98 -18.36 1.02 -13.70
CA PRO A 98 -17.52 0.11 -12.93
C PRO A 98 -16.20 -0.16 -13.67
N ARG A 99 -15.06 0.11 -13.03
CA ARG A 99 -13.75 -0.27 -13.58
C ARG A 99 -13.54 -1.77 -13.40
N LEU A 100 -12.97 -2.43 -14.40
CA LEU A 100 -12.61 -3.85 -14.30
C LEU A 100 -11.53 -4.04 -13.22
N ALA A 101 -11.79 -4.92 -12.27
CA ALA A 101 -10.88 -5.20 -11.14
C ALA A 101 -9.45 -5.55 -11.60
N GLY A 102 -9.32 -6.27 -12.74
CA GLY A 102 -8.03 -6.62 -13.34
C GLY A 102 -7.18 -5.44 -13.80
N GLU A 103 -7.79 -4.32 -14.21
CA GLU A 103 -7.06 -3.09 -14.57
C GLU A 103 -6.52 -2.38 -13.33
N GLY A 104 -7.32 -2.37 -12.25
CA GLY A 104 -6.89 -1.92 -10.93
C GLY A 104 -5.66 -2.69 -10.43
N ALA A 105 -5.66 -4.03 -10.57
CA ALA A 105 -4.50 -4.89 -10.28
C ALA A 105 -3.23 -4.39 -10.95
N ARG A 106 -3.30 -4.27 -12.28
CA ARG A 106 -2.13 -3.99 -13.12
C ARG A 106 -1.58 -2.60 -12.80
N LYS A 107 -2.45 -1.61 -12.57
CA LYS A 107 -2.06 -0.27 -12.15
C LYS A 107 -1.36 -0.29 -10.79
N ALA A 108 -1.93 -0.98 -9.80
CA ALA A 108 -1.33 -1.10 -8.47
C ALA A 108 0.02 -1.82 -8.51
N GLN A 109 0.14 -2.92 -9.25
CA GLN A 109 1.38 -3.67 -9.45
C GLN A 109 2.45 -2.80 -10.14
N ALA A 110 2.10 -2.11 -11.22
CA ALA A 110 3.01 -1.20 -11.92
C ALA A 110 3.47 -0.04 -11.02
N PHE A 111 2.55 0.48 -10.20
CA PHE A 111 2.85 1.52 -9.22
C PHE A 111 3.88 1.06 -8.19
N VAL A 112 3.65 -0.09 -7.55
CA VAL A 112 4.57 -0.70 -6.58
C VAL A 112 5.93 -0.97 -7.23
N ALA A 113 5.95 -1.61 -8.40
CA ALA A 113 7.18 -1.93 -9.13
C ALA A 113 8.02 -0.68 -9.43
N LYS A 114 7.39 0.44 -9.81
CA LYS A 114 8.10 1.69 -10.10
C LYS A 114 8.63 2.38 -8.84
N ARG A 115 7.89 2.35 -7.73
CA ARG A 115 8.21 3.16 -6.54
C ARG A 115 9.10 2.44 -5.54
N TRP A 116 8.94 1.12 -5.44
CA TRP A 116 9.67 0.29 -4.48
C TRP A 116 10.97 -0.26 -5.04
N ALA A 117 11.21 -0.12 -6.35
CA ALA A 117 12.52 -0.42 -6.93
C ALA A 117 13.59 0.54 -6.41
N ALA A 118 14.82 0.03 -6.28
CA ALA A 118 15.99 0.84 -6.01
C ALA A 118 16.17 1.87 -7.14
N PRO A 119 16.63 3.10 -6.82
CA PRO A 119 17.01 4.06 -7.85
C PRO A 119 18.01 3.42 -8.80
N ARG A 120 17.82 3.61 -10.10
CA ARG A 120 18.85 3.21 -11.07
C ARG A 120 20.06 4.08 -10.86
N GLU A 121 21.23 3.47 -10.72
CA GLU A 121 22.45 4.20 -11.02
C GLU A 121 22.35 4.61 -12.48
N ARG A 122 22.36 5.92 -12.75
CA ARG A 122 22.44 6.45 -14.10
C ARG A 122 23.87 6.15 -14.56
N GLY A 123 24.13 4.90 -14.97
CA GLY A 123 25.32 4.56 -15.73
C GLY A 123 25.40 5.52 -16.91
N GLU A 124 26.58 6.08 -17.11
CA GLU A 124 26.94 7.06 -18.15
C GLU A 124 25.97 7.03 -19.32
N ILE A 125 25.08 8.03 -19.40
CA ILE A 125 24.33 8.24 -20.62
C ILE A 125 25.39 8.63 -21.66
N SER A 126 25.74 7.73 -22.57
CA SER A 126 26.49 8.11 -23.77
C SER A 126 25.80 9.32 -24.39
N PRO A 127 26.52 10.42 -24.66
CA PRO A 127 25.89 11.63 -25.15
C PRO A 127 25.19 11.31 -26.47
N VAL A 128 23.86 11.40 -26.46
CA VAL A 128 23.08 11.44 -27.69
C VAL A 128 23.52 12.71 -28.40
N GLN A 129 24.04 12.58 -29.63
CA GLN A 129 24.52 13.71 -30.42
C GLN A 129 23.37 14.74 -30.55
N PRO A 130 23.62 16.02 -30.23
CA PRO A 130 22.57 17.03 -30.25
C PRO A 130 22.30 17.47 -31.69
N ASP A 131 21.28 16.89 -32.32
CA ASP A 131 20.68 17.50 -33.51
C ASP A 131 19.83 18.71 -33.06
N ALA A 132 20.43 19.88 -33.22
CA ALA A 132 19.86 21.23 -33.34
C ALA A 132 18.42 21.45 -32.81
N LEU A 133 18.27 21.49 -31.49
CA LEU A 133 17.20 22.23 -30.81
C LEU A 133 17.85 23.28 -29.89
N PRO A 134 17.28 24.49 -29.76
CA PRO A 134 17.83 25.51 -28.88
C PRO A 134 17.89 24.97 -27.45
N ALA A 135 19.07 25.08 -26.82
CA ALA A 135 19.33 24.59 -25.47
C ALA A 135 18.42 25.31 -24.46
N VAL A 136 17.29 24.70 -24.15
CA VAL A 136 16.48 25.05 -22.98
C VAL A 136 17.29 24.63 -21.76
N ASN A 137 17.50 25.53 -20.80
CA ASN A 137 18.16 25.18 -19.54
C ASN A 137 17.24 24.22 -18.77
N THR A 138 17.55 22.92 -18.82
CA THR A 138 16.79 21.87 -18.14
C THR A 138 17.37 21.49 -16.78
N ASP A 139 18.44 22.15 -16.31
CA ASP A 139 19.19 21.76 -15.12
C ASP A 139 18.29 21.68 -13.86
N SER A 140 17.31 22.59 -13.75
CA SER A 140 16.32 22.58 -12.66
C SER A 140 15.33 21.41 -12.76
N LEU A 141 14.95 21.03 -13.99
CA LEU A 141 14.03 19.92 -14.25
C LEU A 141 14.73 18.58 -14.02
N ASP A 142 15.96 18.43 -14.53
CA ASP A 142 16.76 17.22 -14.36
C ASP A 142 17.08 16.97 -12.88
N SER A 143 17.45 18.02 -12.14
CA SER A 143 17.66 17.95 -10.68
C SER A 143 16.39 17.53 -9.93
N PHE A 144 15.22 18.00 -10.38
CA PHE A 144 13.93 17.63 -9.81
C PHE A 144 13.55 16.17 -10.11
N LEU A 145 13.81 15.70 -11.33
CA LEU A 145 13.58 14.31 -11.73
C LEU A 145 14.48 13.36 -10.93
N GLU A 146 15.77 13.65 -10.82
CA GLU A 146 16.68 12.85 -9.99
C GLU A 146 16.24 12.79 -8.53
N ARG A 147 15.80 13.93 -7.99
CA ARG A 147 15.30 13.98 -6.62
C ARG A 147 14.03 13.17 -6.46
N THR A 148 13.09 13.23 -7.39
CA THR A 148 11.86 12.44 -7.37
C THR A 148 12.15 10.94 -7.45
N GLU A 149 13.14 10.55 -8.26
CA GLU A 149 13.55 9.17 -8.42
C GLU A 149 14.26 8.63 -7.19
N LYS A 150 15.17 9.39 -6.56
CA LYS A 150 15.96 8.94 -5.40
C LYS A 150 15.23 9.12 -4.06
N TYR A 151 14.52 10.23 -3.90
CA TYR A 151 13.90 10.66 -2.66
C TYR A 151 12.36 10.59 -2.69
N SER A 152 11.80 9.63 -3.42
CA SER A 152 10.40 9.24 -3.23
C SER A 152 10.24 8.35 -2.00
N PHE A 153 9.21 8.63 -1.21
CA PHE A 153 8.86 7.92 0.00
C PHE A 153 7.39 7.50 -0.06
N SER A 154 7.12 6.20 0.13
CA SER A 154 5.75 5.65 0.09
C SER A 154 5.31 5.23 1.49
N ILE A 155 4.12 5.64 1.91
CA ILE A 155 3.47 5.10 3.10
C ILE A 155 2.22 4.35 2.66
N SER A 156 2.03 3.13 3.14
CA SER A 156 0.79 2.39 2.93
C SER A 156 0.46 1.58 4.16
N GLY A 157 -0.74 1.01 4.21
CA GLY A 157 -1.09 0.03 5.22
C GLY A 157 -2.37 -0.71 4.91
N MET A 158 -2.52 -1.92 5.44
CA MET A 158 -3.63 -2.81 5.16
C MET A 158 -4.17 -3.43 6.46
N ALA A 159 -5.48 -3.36 6.67
CA ALA A 159 -6.15 -3.92 7.84
C ALA A 159 -6.94 -5.17 7.46
N PHE A 160 -6.44 -6.37 7.78
CA PHE A 160 -7.20 -7.61 7.59
C PHE A 160 -8.34 -7.73 8.61
N GLN A 161 -9.29 -8.61 8.32
CA GLN A 161 -10.53 -8.78 9.07
C GLN A 161 -10.53 -10.09 9.81
N ASP A 162 -10.82 -10.07 11.11
CA ASP A 162 -11.01 -11.24 11.95
C ASP A 162 -12.49 -11.44 12.32
N VAL A 163 -12.77 -12.42 13.19
CA VAL A 163 -14.13 -12.85 13.52
C VAL A 163 -14.99 -11.74 14.13
N TRP A 164 -14.38 -10.70 14.71
CA TRP A 164 -15.12 -9.61 15.37
C TRP A 164 -15.39 -8.41 14.46
N ASN A 165 -14.68 -8.27 13.33
CA ASN A 165 -14.83 -7.14 12.40
C ASN A 165 -14.98 -7.58 10.94
N LEU A 166 -15.44 -8.82 10.74
CA LEU A 166 -15.73 -9.35 9.42
C LEU A 166 -16.90 -8.59 8.78
N ASP A 167 -16.68 -8.17 7.55
CA ASP A 167 -17.59 -7.42 6.71
C ASP A 167 -17.61 -8.12 5.34
N LEU A 168 -18.80 -8.56 4.94
CA LEU A 168 -18.99 -9.32 3.71
C LEU A 168 -18.80 -8.48 2.45
N GLU A 169 -19.03 -7.17 2.49
CA GLU A 169 -18.78 -6.29 1.35
C GLU A 169 -17.28 -6.19 1.07
N ARG A 170 -16.48 -6.01 2.13
CA ARG A 170 -15.02 -6.03 2.05
C ARG A 170 -14.49 -7.36 1.50
N LEU A 171 -15.12 -8.49 1.87
CA LEU A 171 -14.77 -9.81 1.32
C LEU A 171 -15.13 -9.97 -0.16
N ARG A 172 -16.28 -9.45 -0.60
CA ARG A 172 -16.73 -9.52 -2.01
C ARG A 172 -15.82 -8.73 -2.94
N GLU A 173 -15.24 -7.65 -2.44
CA GLU A 173 -14.29 -6.80 -3.17
C GLU A 173 -12.83 -7.10 -2.80
N CYS A 174 -12.58 -8.24 -2.13
CA CYS A 174 -11.23 -8.62 -1.76
C CYS A 174 -10.38 -8.83 -3.02
N PHE A 175 -9.12 -8.42 -2.95
CA PHE A 175 -8.21 -8.49 -4.09
C PHE A 175 -7.06 -9.47 -3.90
N ILE A 176 -6.97 -10.04 -2.70
CA ILE A 176 -5.97 -11.05 -2.33
C ILE A 176 -6.72 -12.34 -2.08
N HIS A 177 -6.37 -13.39 -2.82
CA HIS A 177 -7.07 -14.67 -2.76
C HIS A 177 -6.10 -15.83 -2.60
N VAL A 178 -6.59 -16.90 -1.98
CA VAL A 178 -5.92 -18.19 -1.89
C VAL A 178 -6.71 -19.19 -2.72
N VAL A 179 -6.01 -20.00 -3.51
CA VAL A 179 -6.63 -21.13 -4.22
C VAL A 179 -6.72 -22.30 -3.23
N GLY A 180 -7.95 -22.68 -2.89
CA GLY A 180 -8.23 -23.80 -2.01
C GLY A 180 -8.04 -25.16 -2.70
N PRO A 181 -8.10 -26.28 -1.95
CA PRO A 181 -7.88 -27.64 -2.46
C PRO A 181 -8.79 -28.03 -3.63
N GLU A 182 -10.04 -27.55 -3.61
CA GLU A 182 -11.05 -27.81 -4.66
C GLU A 182 -11.02 -26.77 -5.79
N GLN A 183 -9.88 -26.11 -6.01
CA GLN A 183 -9.71 -25.04 -7.01
C GLN A 183 -10.66 -23.84 -6.81
N ARG A 184 -11.22 -23.70 -5.61
CA ARG A 184 -12.02 -22.54 -5.22
C ARG A 184 -11.12 -21.34 -4.91
N ILE A 185 -11.46 -20.18 -5.43
CA ILE A 185 -10.79 -18.91 -5.11
C ILE A 185 -11.44 -18.35 -3.84
N ILE A 186 -10.65 -18.18 -2.78
CA ILE A 186 -11.15 -17.80 -1.46
C ILE A 186 -10.46 -16.49 -1.03
N PRO A 187 -11.21 -15.44 -0.65
CA PRO A 187 -10.64 -14.20 -0.11
C PRO A 187 -9.66 -14.46 1.05
N PHE A 188 -8.56 -13.72 1.12
CA PHE A 188 -7.48 -13.95 2.09
C PHE A 188 -7.98 -13.94 3.56
N CYS A 189 -8.78 -12.94 3.93
CA CYS A 189 -9.35 -12.87 5.28
C CYS A 189 -10.23 -14.07 5.57
N ALA A 190 -11.10 -14.46 4.63
CA ALA A 190 -11.98 -15.62 4.79
C ALA A 190 -11.18 -16.93 4.90
N TYR A 191 -10.14 -17.10 4.09
CA TYR A 191 -9.29 -18.29 4.13
C TYR A 191 -8.60 -18.50 5.48
N ASN A 192 -8.09 -17.41 6.07
CA ASN A 192 -7.39 -17.44 7.36
C ASN A 192 -8.31 -17.27 8.57
N LEU A 193 -9.59 -16.98 8.36
CA LEU A 193 -10.56 -16.76 9.43
C LEU A 193 -10.71 -18.01 10.30
N THR A 194 -10.64 -17.80 11.60
CA THR A 194 -11.05 -18.77 12.62
C THR A 194 -12.20 -18.20 13.43
N ASP A 195 -13.09 -19.05 13.94
CA ASP A 195 -14.05 -18.63 14.95
C ASP A 195 -13.37 -18.31 16.30
N ILE A 196 -14.15 -17.90 17.30
CA ILE A 196 -13.66 -17.56 18.65
C ILE A 196 -13.03 -18.76 19.38
N THR A 197 -13.24 -19.98 18.90
CA THR A 197 -12.66 -21.21 19.45
C THR A 197 -11.38 -21.64 18.71
N GLY A 198 -11.01 -20.91 17.65
CA GLY A 198 -9.84 -21.20 16.83
C GLY A 198 -10.12 -22.16 15.66
N LYS A 199 -11.38 -22.52 15.41
CA LYS A 199 -11.75 -23.41 14.29
C LYS A 199 -11.78 -22.63 12.98
N ALA A 200 -11.01 -23.07 11.99
CA ALA A 200 -10.97 -22.48 10.66
C ALA A 200 -12.15 -22.92 9.79
N LEU A 201 -12.57 -22.05 8.86
CA LEU A 201 -13.64 -22.37 7.89
C LEU A 201 -13.10 -23.07 6.63
N TYR A 202 -12.03 -22.52 6.05
CA TYR A 202 -11.48 -23.00 4.77
C TYR A 202 -10.07 -23.59 4.87
N ARG A 203 -9.28 -23.17 5.86
CA ARG A 203 -7.94 -23.68 6.03
C ARG A 203 -8.01 -25.14 6.49
N PRO A 204 -7.31 -26.08 5.82
CA PRO A 204 -7.27 -27.47 6.23
C PRO A 204 -6.71 -27.62 7.64
N ASP A 205 -7.26 -28.54 8.42
CA ASP A 205 -6.64 -28.94 9.67
C ASP A 205 -5.49 -29.90 9.34
N TYR A 206 -4.26 -29.39 9.38
CA TYR A 206 -3.05 -30.20 9.09
C TYR A 206 -2.78 -31.28 10.16
N ASN A 207 -3.55 -31.31 11.24
CA ASN A 207 -3.54 -32.39 12.23
C ASN A 207 -4.55 -33.51 11.93
N SER A 208 -5.42 -33.36 10.92
CA SER A 208 -6.30 -34.42 10.47
C SER A 208 -5.49 -35.43 9.64
N PRO A 209 -5.70 -36.75 9.82
CA PRO A 209 -5.00 -37.75 9.03
C PRO A 209 -5.29 -37.53 7.55
N VAL A 210 -4.23 -37.45 6.74
CA VAL A 210 -4.35 -37.43 5.27
C VAL A 210 -4.89 -38.79 4.86
N THR A 211 -6.19 -38.88 4.60
CA THR A 211 -6.75 -40.07 3.93
C THR A 211 -6.17 -40.14 2.52
N PRO A 212 -5.49 -41.25 2.16
CA PRO A 212 -4.88 -41.45 0.85
C PRO A 212 -5.90 -41.54 -0.29
#